data_AF-A0A800IID6-F1
#
_entry.id   AF-A0A800IID6-F1
#
_cell.length_a   1.000
_cell.length_b   1.000
_cell.length_c   1.000
_cell.angle_alpha   90.00
_cell.angle_beta   90.00
_cell.angle_gamma   90.00
#
_symmetry.space_group_name_H-M   'P 1'
#
loop_
_entity.id
_entity.type
_entity.pdbx_description
1 polymer ?
#
loop_
_entity_poly.entity_id
_entity_poly.type
_entity_poly.pdbx_seq_one_letter_code
_entity_poly.pdbx_strand_id
1 'polypeptide(L)' 'MNNQAQPLHRRSWIWLVYLILFALSVPWYIPEIDPMPVWFGLPYWVVISISACVGIACFTAFVIYRYWPDDED' A
#
# COMPACT_ATOMS: atom_id res chain seq x y z
N MET A 1 22.66 -17.18 -25.51
CA MET A 1 21.28 -16.89 -25.07
C MET A 1 21.28 -16.84 -23.55
N ASN A 2 21.72 -15.71 -23.01
CA ASN A 2 22.08 -15.57 -21.61
C ASN A 2 20.89 -14.85 -20.97
N ASN A 3 19.91 -15.61 -20.49
CA ASN A 3 18.81 -15.08 -19.69
C ASN A 3 19.38 -14.67 -18.33
N GLN A 4 19.92 -13.45 -18.29
CA GLN A 4 20.19 -12.73 -17.06
C GLN A 4 18.81 -12.41 -16.45
N ALA A 5 18.24 -13.38 -15.74
CA ALA A 5 17.11 -13.15 -14.86
C ALA A 5 17.60 -12.13 -13.83
N GLN A 6 17.25 -10.86 -14.06
CA GLN A 6 17.65 -9.76 -13.19
C GLN A 6 17.26 -10.13 -11.75
N PRO A 7 18.14 -9.90 -10.75
CA PRO A 7 17.82 -10.25 -9.38
C PRO A 7 16.66 -9.37 -8.92
N LEU A 8 15.44 -9.93 -8.95
CA LEU A 8 14.19 -9.33 -8.47
C LEU A 8 14.24 -8.90 -6.99
N HIS A 9 15.34 -9.22 -6.29
CA HIS A 9 15.51 -9.07 -4.85
C HIS A 9 15.44 -7.61 -4.37
N ARG A 10 15.79 -6.62 -5.20
CA ARG A 10 15.74 -5.19 -4.80
C ARG A 10 14.31 -4.61 -4.81
N ARG A 11 13.33 -5.31 -5.38
CA ARG A 11 11.96 -4.81 -5.59
C ARG A 11 10.86 -5.58 -4.83
N SER A 12 11.22 -6.61 -4.07
CA SER A 12 10.25 -7.35 -3.23
C SER A 12 9.62 -6.48 -2.14
N TRP A 13 10.35 -5.50 -1.60
CA TRP A 13 9.80 -4.66 -0.53
C TRP A 13 8.65 -3.76 -1.01
N ILE A 14 8.71 -3.29 -2.27
CA ILE A 14 7.61 -2.54 -2.91
C ILE A 14 6.34 -3.40 -2.99
N TRP A 15 6.50 -4.67 -3.37
CA TRP A 15 5.39 -5.62 -3.40
C TRP A 15 4.83 -5.90 -1.99
N LEU A 16 5.69 -5.98 -0.97
CA LEU A 16 5.26 -6.17 0.41
C LEU A 16 4.44 -4.98 0.91
N VAL A 17 4.83 -3.74 0.58
CA VAL A 17 4.05 -2.53 0.91
C VAL A 17 2.71 -2.55 0.18
N TYR A 18 2.69 -2.84 -1.12
CA TYR A 18 1.44 -2.99 -1.87
C TYR A 18 0.53 -4.10 -1.31
N LEU A 19 1.09 -5.22 -0.88
CA LEU A 19 0.35 -6.32 -0.27
C LEU A 19 -0.27 -5.88 1.05
N ILE A 20 0.47 -5.16 1.91
CA ILE A 20 -0.06 -4.59 3.15
C ILE A 20 -1.19 -3.59 2.86
N LEU A 21 -1.02 -2.69 1.89
CA LEU A 21 -2.05 -1.70 1.54
C LEU A 21 -3.29 -2.37 0.95
N PHE A 22 -3.11 -3.41 0.14
CA PHE A 22 -4.22 -4.22 -0.38
C PHE A 22 -4.94 -4.97 0.73
N ALA A 23 -4.18 -5.59 1.64
CA ALA A 23 -4.72 -6.27 2.81
C ALA A 23 -5.49 -5.33 3.74
N LEU A 24 -5.05 -4.07 3.88
CA LEU A 24 -5.75 -3.03 4.64
C LEU A 24 -7.01 -2.54 3.90
N SER A 25 -6.97 -2.45 2.57
CA SER A 25 -8.09 -2.00 1.74
C SER A 25 -9.28 -2.94 1.80
N VAL A 26 -9.05 -4.25 1.97
CA VAL A 26 -10.13 -5.23 2.01
C VAL A 26 -10.52 -5.48 3.46
N PRO A 27 -11.81 -5.33 3.82
CA PRO A 27 -12.26 -5.51 5.17
C PRO A 27 -12.40 -6.99 5.62
N TRP A 28 -11.36 -7.81 5.44
CA TRP A 28 -11.42 -9.26 5.69
C TRP A 28 -11.11 -9.69 7.13
N TYR A 29 -10.51 -8.79 7.92
CA TYR A 29 -10.00 -9.07 9.27
C TYR A 29 -10.98 -8.74 10.40
N ILE A 30 -12.17 -8.25 10.06
CA ILE A 30 -13.20 -8.00 11.07
C ILE A 30 -14.32 -9.01 10.90
N PRO A 31 -14.69 -9.68 11.99
CA PRO A 31 -15.94 -10.41 12.05
C PRO A 31 -17.11 -9.42 12.03
N GLU A 32 -18.27 -9.84 11.56
CA GLU A 32 -19.52 -9.09 11.71
C GLU A 32 -19.82 -8.91 13.21
N ILE A 33 -19.21 -7.90 13.84
CA ILE A 33 -19.46 -7.56 15.23
C ILE A 33 -20.66 -6.63 15.22
N ASP A 34 -21.80 -7.16 15.66
CA ASP A 34 -22.98 -6.37 15.99
C ASP A 34 -22.86 -5.89 17.45
N PRO A 35 -22.97 -4.57 17.74
CA PRO A 35 -23.17 -3.46 16.82
C PRO A 35 -21.86 -2.97 16.17
N MET A 36 -21.92 -2.70 14.87
CA MET A 36 -20.78 -2.26 14.08
C MET A 36 -20.22 -0.93 14.64
N PRO A 37 -18.94 -0.86 15.05
CA PRO A 37 -18.40 0.34 15.69
C PRO A 37 -18.35 1.50 14.68
N VAL A 38 -19.31 2.40 14.78
CA VAL A 38 -19.40 3.63 13.98
C VAL A 38 -18.59 4.72 14.67
N TRP A 39 -17.49 5.15 14.04
CA TRP A 39 -16.74 6.31 14.49
C TRP A 39 -17.29 7.53 13.77
N PHE A 40 -17.87 8.48 14.51
CA PHE A 40 -18.46 9.70 13.93
C PHE A 40 -19.65 9.48 12.95
N GLY A 41 -20.29 8.31 12.99
CA GLY A 41 -21.35 7.93 12.05
C GLY A 41 -20.87 7.30 10.75
N LEU A 42 -19.55 7.10 10.59
CA LEU A 42 -18.98 6.32 9.49
C LEU A 42 -18.40 4.99 10.00
N PRO A 43 -18.50 3.92 9.21
CA PRO A 43 -17.81 2.68 9.53
C PRO A 43 -16.30 2.93 9.53
N TYR A 44 -15.61 2.50 10.59
CA TYR A 44 -14.16 2.68 10.74
C TYR A 44 -13.35 2.15 9.54
N TRP A 45 -13.91 1.19 8.80
CA TRP A 45 -13.41 0.74 7.51
C TRP A 45 -13.12 1.86 6.52
N VAL A 46 -13.94 2.91 6.49
CA VAL A 46 -13.75 4.07 5.61
C VAL A 46 -12.43 4.76 5.93
N VAL A 47 -12.12 4.92 7.22
CA VAL A 47 -10.85 5.52 7.65
C VAL A 47 -9.67 4.65 7.21
N ILE A 48 -9.81 3.33 7.29
CA ILE A 48 -8.75 2.41 6.85
C ILE A 48 -8.58 2.46 5.32
N SER A 49 -9.67 2.47 4.55
CA SER A 49 -9.60 2.60 3.08
C SER A 49 -8.97 3.94 2.66
N ILE A 50 -9.34 5.05 3.32
CA ILE A 50 -8.72 6.36 3.06
C ILE A 50 -7.24 6.31 3.40
N SER A 51 -6.87 5.74 4.55
CA SER A 51 -5.47 5.61 4.95
C SER A 51 -4.68 4.75 3.98
N ALA A 52 -5.27 3.68 3.45
CA ALA A 52 -4.68 2.85 2.40
C ALA A 52 -4.49 3.67 1.11
N CYS A 53 -5.48 4.41 0.63
CA CYS A 53 -5.34 5.27 -0.54
C CYS A 53 -4.24 6.32 -0.38
N VAL A 54 -4.19 7.01 0.77
CA VAL A 54 -3.12 7.97 1.10
C VAL A 54 -1.77 7.26 1.14
N GLY A 55 -1.71 6.07 1.72
CA GLY A 55 -0.52 5.23 1.72
C GLY A 55 -0.03 4.91 0.31
N ILE A 56 -0.94 4.55 -0.62
CA ILE A 56 -0.59 4.23 -2.01
C ILE A 56 0.00 5.48 -2.66
N ALA A 57 -0.70 6.61 -2.55
CA ALA A 57 -0.27 7.87 -3.15
C ALA A 57 1.09 8.35 -2.62
N CYS A 58 1.27 8.36 -1.30
CA CYS A 58 2.54 8.72 -0.66
C CYS A 58 3.65 7.74 -1.04
N PHE A 59 3.36 6.45 -1.12
CA PHE A 59 4.35 5.45 -1.50
C PHE A 59 4.76 5.60 -2.96
N THR A 60 3.80 5.83 -3.87
CA THR A 60 4.10 6.14 -5.27
C THR A 60 4.97 7.39 -5.38
N ALA A 61 4.63 8.47 -4.68
CA ALA A 61 5.43 9.69 -4.65
C ALA A 61 6.84 9.46 -4.08
N PHE A 62 6.96 8.69 -3.00
CA PHE A 62 8.24 8.33 -2.39
C PHE A 62 9.11 7.49 -3.32
N VAL A 63 8.53 6.50 -4.01
CA VAL A 63 9.25 5.67 -5.00
C VAL A 63 9.76 6.54 -6.14
N ILE A 64 8.92 7.44 -6.66
CA ILE A 64 9.34 8.40 -7.69
C ILE A 64 10.50 9.24 -7.16
N TYR A 65 10.34 9.91 -6.02
CA TYR A 65 11.40 10.76 -5.45
C TYR A 65 12.71 10.00 -5.13
N ARG A 66 12.63 8.74 -4.70
CA ARG A 66 13.79 7.95 -4.25
C ARG A 66 14.51 7.21 -5.39
N TYR A 67 13.79 6.82 -6.44
CA TYR A 67 14.29 6.03 -7.57
C TYR A 67 14.34 6.79 -8.90
N TRP A 68 13.77 7.99 -8.96
CA TRP A 68 14.06 8.95 -10.01
C TRP A 68 15.27 9.75 -9.54
N PRO A 69 16.50 9.39 -9.95
CA PRO A 69 17.60 10.34 -9.87
C PRO A 69 17.21 11.53 -10.76
N ASP A 70 17.25 12.74 -10.22
CA ASP A 70 17.56 13.88 -11.07
C ASP A 70 18.95 13.59 -11.63
N ASP A 71 19.02 13.13 -12.89
CA ASP A 71 20.22 13.18 -13.72
C ASP A 71 20.50 14.64 -14.12
N GLU A 72 20.43 15.57 -13.17
CA GLU A 72 20.86 16.96 -13.35
C GLU A 72 22.08 17.20 -12.45
N ASP A 73 23.23 16.87 -13.07
CA ASP A 73 24.64 17.27 -12.80
C ASP A 73 25.43 16.65 -11.62
#